data_AF-A0A350YJQ4-F1
#
_entry.id   AF-A0A350YJQ4-F1
#
_cell.length_a   1.000
_cell.length_b   1.000
_cell.length_c   1.000
_cell.angle_alpha   90.00
_cell.angle_beta   90.00
_cell.angle_gamma   90.00
#
_symmetry.space_group_name_H-M   'P 1'
#
loop_
_entity.id
_entity.type
_entity.pdbx_description
1 polymer ?
#
loop_
_entity_poly.entity_id
_entity_poly.type
_entity_poly.pdbx_seq_one_letter_code
_entity_poly.pdbx_strand_id
1 'polypeptide(L)' 'MSDLIIWSPSMSVGVDILDDDHKRIMVLINKLHEAMLEGKGKKLLGEIFDGLIAYIKLHFDSEEAL' A
#
# COMPACT_ATOMS: atom_id res chain seq x y z
N MET A 1 -9.16 1.88 15.92
CA MET A 1 -9.83 2.07 14.62
C MET A 1 -9.63 0.81 13.80
N SER A 2 -10.51 0.53 12.84
CA SER A 2 -10.37 -0.60 11.93
C SER A 2 -9.60 -0.19 10.67
N ASP A 3 -8.78 -1.10 10.15
CA ASP A 3 -8.12 -0.95 8.86
C ASP A 3 -9.14 -0.70 7.74
N LEU A 4 -8.77 0.14 6.75
CA LEU A 4 -9.59 0.40 5.57
C LEU A 4 -9.61 -0.81 4.64
N ILE A 5 -8.44 -1.43 4.45
CA ILE A 5 -8.24 -2.60 3.62
C ILE A 5 -7.53 -3.67 4.45
N ILE A 6 -8.08 -4.88 4.43
CA ILE A 6 -7.55 -6.04 5.16
C ILE A 6 -7.18 -7.11 4.13
N TRP A 7 -5.94 -7.61 4.20
CA TRP A 7 -5.50 -8.71 3.35
C TRP A 7 -6.37 -9.95 3.57
N SER A 8 -6.75 -10.61 2.48
CA SER A 8 -7.37 -11.93 2.52
C SER A 8 -6.65 -12.90 1.58
N PRO A 9 -6.68 -14.20 1.87
CA PRO A 9 -6.07 -15.20 0.97
C PRO A 9 -6.60 -15.18 -0.47
N SER A 10 -7.81 -14.66 -0.70
CA SER A 10 -8.39 -14.50 -2.03
C SER A 10 -7.72 -13.43 -2.89
N MET A 11 -6.84 -12.61 -2.31
CA MET A 11 -6.06 -11.57 -3.01
C MET A 11 -4.71 -12.10 -3.50
N SER A 12 -4.33 -13.32 -3.10
CA SER A 12 -3.08 -13.95 -3.51
C SER A 12 -3.05 -14.21 -5.02
N VAL A 13 -1.89 -13.98 -5.63
CA VAL A 13 -1.58 -14.35 -7.02
C VAL A 13 -0.76 -15.64 -7.11
N GLY A 14 -0.51 -16.30 -5.97
CA GLY A 14 0.26 -17.54 -5.90
C GLY A 14 1.78 -17.36 -6.04
N VAL A 15 2.27 -16.10 -5.96
CA VAL A 15 3.69 -15.75 -5.99
C VAL A 15 4.02 -15.00 -4.71
N ASP A 16 4.70 -15.67 -3.77
CA ASP A 16 4.92 -15.17 -2.40
C ASP A 16 5.50 -13.75 -2.34
N ILE A 17 6.46 -13.42 -3.22
CA ILE A 17 7.09 -12.10 -3.25
C ILE A 17 6.12 -11.00 -3.68
N LEU A 18 5.21 -11.30 -4.61
CA LEU A 18 4.19 -10.34 -5.07
C LEU A 18 3.07 -10.19 -4.03
N ASP A 19 2.68 -11.28 -3.38
CA ASP A 19 1.71 -11.24 -2.28
C ASP A 19 2.22 -10.42 -1.09
N ASP A 20 3.53 -10.50 -0.79
CA ASP A 20 4.15 -9.69 0.25
C ASP A 20 4.21 -8.21 -0.13
N ASP A 21 4.42 -7.88 -1.40
CA ASP A 21 4.29 -6.52 -1.91
C ASP A 21 2.86 -5.99 -1.79
N HIS A 22 1.84 -6.78 -2.16
CA HIS A 22 0.44 -6.39 -2.01
C HIS A 22 0.08 -6.09 -0.55
N LYS A 23 0.50 -6.94 0.39
CA LYS A 23 0.30 -6.70 1.84
C LYS A 23 0.96 -5.39 2.27
N ARG A 24 2.17 -5.10 1.77
CA ARG A 24 2.88 -3.86 2.11
C ARG A 24 2.20 -2.62 1.53
N ILE A 25 1.67 -2.70 0.31
CA ILE A 25 0.84 -1.64 -0.29
C ILE A 25 -0.38 -1.37 0.58
N MET A 26 -1.07 -2.42 1.06
CA MET A 26 -2.23 -2.27 1.95
C MET A 26 -1.88 -1.56 3.28
N VAL A 27 -0.73 -1.88 3.87
CA VAL A 27 -0.23 -1.17 5.07
C VAL A 27 -0.03 0.32 4.80
N LEU A 28 0.49 0.69 3.63
CA LEU A 28 0.67 2.10 3.24
C LEU A 28 -0.68 2.80 3.02
N ILE A 29 -1.65 2.12 2.41
CA ILE A 29 -3.01 2.64 2.23
C ILE A 29 -3.70 2.86 3.58
N ASN A 30 -3.59 1.92 4.52
CA ASN A 30 -4.18 2.07 5.86
C ASN A 30 -3.54 3.24 6.62
N LYS A 31 -2.22 3.44 6.54
CA LYS A 31 -1.53 4.61 7.11
C LYS A 31 -1.99 5.93 6.50
N LEU A 32 -2.19 5.96 5.18
CA LEU A 32 -2.74 7.14 4.51
C LEU A 32 -4.15 7.46 5.02
N HIS A 33 -5.01 6.43 5.12
CA HIS A 33 -6.37 6.57 5.62
C HIS A 33 -6.40 7.08 7.08
N GLU A 34 -5.56 6.53 7.97
CA GLU A 34 -5.43 7.02 9.35
C GLU A 34 -4.99 8.49 9.39
N ALA A 35 -3.97 8.87 8.60
CA ALA A 35 -3.50 10.25 8.53
C ALA A 35 -4.61 11.22 8.02
N MET A 36 -5.46 10.77 7.10
CA MET A 36 -6.63 11.53 6.64
C MET A 36 -7.67 11.71 7.76
N LEU A 37 -7.99 10.64 8.51
CA LEU A 37 -8.94 10.69 9.62
C LEU A 37 -8.46 11.56 10.79
N GLU A 38 -7.15 11.57 11.06
CA GLU A 38 -6.54 12.42 12.08
C GLU A 38 -6.44 13.89 11.65
N GLY A 39 -6.87 14.25 10.43
CA GLY A 39 -6.79 15.61 9.92
C GLY A 39 -5.35 16.09 9.74
N LYS A 40 -4.41 15.18 9.41
CA LYS A 40 -3.02 15.57 9.16
C LYS A 40 -2.94 16.55 7.99
N GLY A 41 -1.98 17.48 8.09
CA GLY A 41 -1.80 18.52 7.08
C GLY A 41 -1.37 17.98 5.71
N LYS A 42 -1.67 18.74 4.66
CA LYS A 42 -1.39 18.39 3.25
C LYS A 42 0.04 17.95 2.98
N LYS A 43 1.03 18.50 3.70
CA LYS A 43 2.44 18.14 3.55
C LYS A 43 2.70 16.67 3.91
N LEU A 44 2.23 16.24 5.09
CA LEU A 44 2.42 14.86 5.56
C LEU A 44 1.66 13.87 4.67
N LEU A 45 0.43 14.22 4.26
CA LEU A 45 -0.33 13.41 3.31
C LEU A 45 0.41 13.26 1.97
N GLY A 46 1.04 14.33 1.47
CA GLY A 46 1.86 14.29 0.27
C GLY A 46 3.04 13.32 0.40
N GLU A 47 3.79 13.37 1.50
CA GLU A 47 4.92 12.47 1.74
C GLU A 47 4.49 10.98 1.80
N ILE A 48 3.35 10.68 2.43
CA ILE A 48 2.80 9.32 2.45
C ILE A 48 2.38 8.88 1.04
N PHE A 49 1.73 9.77 0.30
CA PHE A 49 1.24 9.49 -1.05
C PHE A 49 2.38 9.26 -2.05
N ASP A 50 3.44 10.06 -1.99
CA ASP A 50 4.64 9.89 -2.81
C ASP A 50 5.31 8.54 -2.54
N GLY A 51 5.40 8.15 -1.27
CA GLY A 51 5.93 6.84 -0.87
C GLY A 51 5.07 5.68 -1.40
N LEU A 52 3.74 5.81 -1.36
CA LEU A 52 2.82 4.82 -1.92
C LEU A 52 2.99 4.68 -3.44
N ILE A 53 3.06 5.79 -4.18
CA ILE A 53 3.28 5.78 -5.63
C ILE A 53 4.60 5.13 -5.99
N ALA A 54 5.69 5.47 -5.29
CA ALA A 54 7.01 4.91 -5.55
C ALA A 54 7.03 3.39 -5.34
N TYR A 55 6.37 2.90 -4.29
CA TYR A 55 6.30 1.47 -3.99
C TYR A 55 5.47 0.70 -5.01
N ILE A 56 4.32 1.25 -5.42
CA ILE A 56 3.45 0.63 -6.44
C ILE A 56 4.19 0.48 -7.78
N LYS A 57 5.00 1.48 -8.17
CA LYS A 57 5.82 1.39 -9.39
C LYS A 57 6.83 0.24 -9.31
N LEU A 58 7.58 0.16 -8.21
CA LEU A 58 8.54 -0.93 -8.01
C LEU A 58 7.88 -2.31 -8.04
N HIS A 59 6.68 -2.42 -7.46
CA HIS A 59 5.90 -3.64 -7.48
C HIS A 59 5.49 -4.03 -8.91
N PHE A 60 4.94 -3.10 -9.70
CA PHE A 60 4.60 -3.39 -11.10
C PHE A 60 5.83 -3.72 -11.95
N ASP A 61 6.96 -3.02 -11.77
CA ASP A 61 8.22 -3.37 -12.44
C ASP A 61 8.65 -4.81 -12.12
N SER A 62 8.35 -5.30 -10.90
CA SER A 62 8.64 -6.67 -10.48
C SER A 62 7.67 -7.69 -11.10
N GLU A 63 6.39 -7.34 -11.24
CA GLU A 63 5.39 -8.18 -11.94
C GLU A 63 5.70 -8.30 -13.44
N GLU A 64 6.13 -7.22 -14.09
CA GLU A 64 6.45 -7.18 -15.52
C GLU A 64 7.75 -7.92 -15.89
N ALA A 65 8.65 -8.13 -14.92
CA ALA A 65 9.92 -8.82 -15.11
C ALA A 65 9.83 -10.35 -15.00
N LEU A 66 8.67 -10.90 -14.61
CA LEU A 66 8.38 -12.34 -14.47
C LEU A 66 7.83 -12.94 -15.77
#